data_AF-A0AAV2MYQ0-F1
#
_entry.id   AF-A0AAV2MYQ0-F1
#
_cell.length_a   1.000
_cell.length_b   1.000
_cell.length_c   1.000
_cell.angle_alpha   90.00
_cell.angle_beta   90.00
_cell.angle_gamma   90.00
#
_symmetry.space_group_name_H-M   'P 1'
#
loop_
_entity.id
_entity.type
_entity.pdbx_description
1 polymer ?
#
loop_
_entity_poly.entity_id
_entity_poly.type
_entity_poly.pdbx_seq_one_letter_code
_entity_poly.pdbx_strand_id
1 'polypeptide(L)'
;MVVRLMCVKEIFNNKPTKPKYEEIYDLEPVLQELEKLFPLESLSLTELTNKLIISLALVTAHRKQTLSLIKVSNIRKTKKGYEIKILDKMKVTRPGAYQLLLVIPKLETKPALCVANTLERYLLVTNELRSDCDNLLLTTRSPYKKATKTPLVDGYEPS
;
A
#
# COMPACT_ATOMS: atom_id res chain seq x y z
N MET A 1 20.28 44.01 20.43
CA MET A 1 20.40 43.91 18.96
C MET A 1 19.45 42.80 18.50
N VAL A 2 18.24 43.18 18.10
CA VAL A 2 17.16 42.25 17.73
C VAL A 2 17.24 42.05 16.23
N VAL A 3 17.77 40.91 15.77
CA VAL A 3 17.72 40.57 14.34
C VAL A 3 16.54 39.64 14.12
N ARG A 4 15.41 40.27 13.83
CA ARG A 4 14.17 39.64 13.38
C ARG A 4 14.35 39.19 11.93
N LEU A 5 14.59 37.91 11.70
CA LEU A 5 14.58 37.31 10.36
C LEU A 5 13.13 37.04 9.92
N MET A 6 12.55 38.00 9.19
CA MET A 6 11.31 37.92 8.43
C MET A 6 11.71 38.56 7.08
N CYS A 7 11.61 37.98 5.89
CA CYS A 7 10.52 37.24 5.27
C CYS A 7 11.08 36.41 4.10
N VAL A 8 10.83 35.09 4.05
CA VAL A 8 11.04 34.27 2.83
C VAL A 8 9.68 33.94 2.21
N LYS A 9 8.88 34.97 1.94
CA LYS A 9 7.52 34.80 1.35
C LYS A 9 7.39 35.50 0.00
N GLU A 10 8.09 36.61 -0.20
CA GLU A 10 8.14 37.35 -1.47
C GLU A 10 9.03 36.70 -2.54
N ILE A 11 10.08 35.98 -2.15
CA ILE A 11 11.07 35.41 -3.09
C ILE A 11 10.51 34.16 -3.81
N PHE A 12 9.52 33.48 -3.22
CA PHE A 12 8.91 32.27 -3.79
C PHE A 12 7.94 32.56 -4.94
N ASN A 13 7.43 33.79 -5.07
CA ASN A 13 6.44 34.12 -6.09
C ASN A 13 7.03 34.37 -7.48
N ASN A 14 8.35 34.61 -7.57
CA ASN A 14 8.99 34.95 -8.85
C ASN A 14 9.42 33.73 -9.70
N LYS A 15 9.39 32.51 -9.13
CA LYS A 15 9.67 31.26 -9.84
C LYS A 15 8.81 30.14 -9.25
N PRO A 16 7.54 29.99 -9.64
CA PRO A 16 6.79 28.80 -9.27
C PRO A 16 7.57 27.58 -9.78
N THR A 17 7.89 26.64 -8.88
CA THR A 17 8.42 25.34 -9.27
C THR A 17 7.43 24.69 -10.22
N LYS A 18 7.76 24.66 -11.52
CA LYS A 18 6.95 23.98 -12.52
C LYS A 18 6.77 22.52 -12.08
N PRO A 19 5.54 21.99 -12.08
CA PRO A 19 5.34 20.58 -11.80
C PRO A 19 6.16 19.77 -12.81
N LYS A 20 6.85 18.73 -12.33
CA LYS A 20 7.68 17.87 -13.18
C LYS A 20 6.87 17.11 -14.24
N TYR A 21 5.56 17.03 -14.04
CA TYR A 21 4.62 16.34 -14.91
C TYR A 21 3.50 17.31 -15.28
N GLU A 22 3.27 17.45 -16.58
CA GLU A 22 2.20 18.30 -17.13
C GLU A 22 0.84 17.58 -17.10
N GLU A 23 0.85 16.24 -17.11
CA GLU A 23 -0.33 15.39 -17.14
C GLU A 23 -0.24 14.26 -16.10
N ILE A 24 -1.38 13.86 -15.55
CA ILE A 24 -1.53 12.70 -14.67
C ILE A 24 -1.97 11.50 -15.53
N TYR A 25 -1.38 10.33 -15.31
CA TYR A 25 -1.72 9.11 -16.03
C TYR A 25 -3.22 8.74 -15.88
N ASP A 26 -3.82 8.26 -16.98
CA ASP A 26 -5.18 7.71 -16.97
C ASP A 26 -5.25 6.40 -16.18
N LEU A 27 -6.20 6.31 -15.26
CA LEU A 27 -6.42 5.17 -14.37
C LEU A 27 -7.47 4.20 -14.89
N GLU A 28 -8.26 4.58 -15.90
CA GLU A 28 -9.26 3.73 -16.53
C GLU A 28 -8.75 2.34 -16.94
N PRO A 29 -7.60 2.19 -17.64
CA PRO A 29 -7.13 0.85 -18.00
C PRO A 29 -6.81 -0.01 -16.78
N VAL A 30 -6.33 0.60 -15.69
CA VAL A 30 -6.03 -0.13 -14.44
C VAL A 30 -7.32 -0.61 -13.78
N LEU A 31 -8.36 0.23 -13.74
CA LEU A 31 -9.65 -0.14 -13.20
C LEU A 31 -10.30 -1.26 -14.00
N GLN A 32 -10.23 -1.22 -15.33
CA GLN A 32 -10.75 -2.27 -16.20
C GLN A 32 -10.07 -3.62 -15.96
N GLU A 33 -8.73 -3.64 -15.80
CA GLU A 33 -8.01 -4.87 -15.44
C GLU A 33 -8.42 -5.41 -14.06
N LEU A 34 -8.65 -4.54 -13.09
CA LEU A 34 -9.13 -4.95 -11.76
C LEU A 34 -10.55 -5.53 -11.80
N GLU A 35 -11.42 -5.00 -12.67
CA GLU A 35 -12.78 -5.51 -12.87
C GLU A 35 -12.78 -6.92 -13.48
N LYS A 36 -11.86 -7.21 -14.41
CA LYS A 36 -11.71 -8.55 -15.03
C LYS A 36 -11.31 -9.64 -14.03
N LEU A 37 -10.59 -9.28 -12.96
CA LEU A 37 -10.14 -10.19 -11.90
C LEU A 37 -11.27 -10.51 -10.90
N PHE A 38 -12.49 -10.75 -11.39
CA PHE A 38 -13.64 -11.16 -10.60
C PHE A 38 -14.25 -12.40 -11.28
N PRO A 39 -14.67 -13.44 -10.53
CA PRO A 39 -14.84 -13.56 -9.08
C PRO A 39 -13.52 -13.76 -8.29
N LEU A 40 -13.54 -13.48 -6.98
CA LEU A 40 -12.35 -13.56 -6.12
C LEU A 40 -11.97 -15.00 -5.74
N GLU A 41 -12.92 -15.93 -5.88
CA GLU A 41 -12.79 -17.33 -5.47
C GLU A 41 -11.89 -18.14 -6.40
N SER A 42 -11.85 -17.79 -7.69
CA SER A 42 -11.10 -18.49 -8.73
C SER A 42 -9.67 -17.97 -8.91
N LEU A 43 -9.27 -16.92 -8.20
CA LEU A 43 -7.97 -16.29 -8.37
C LEU A 43 -6.85 -17.07 -7.66
N SER A 44 -5.69 -17.12 -8.32
CA SER A 44 -4.46 -17.59 -7.68
C SER A 44 -3.98 -16.61 -6.60
N LEU A 45 -3.15 -17.09 -5.67
CA LEU A 45 -2.55 -16.24 -4.62
C LEU A 45 -1.78 -15.05 -5.22
N THR A 46 -1.11 -15.25 -6.36
CA THR A 46 -0.39 -14.21 -7.10
C THR A 46 -1.32 -13.10 -7.57
N GLU A 47 -2.39 -13.47 -8.27
CA GLU A 47 -3.37 -12.52 -8.81
C GLU A 47 -4.10 -11.78 -7.69
N LEU A 48 -4.46 -12.49 -6.63
CA LEU A 48 -5.09 -11.91 -5.46
C LEU A 48 -4.17 -10.90 -4.74
N THR A 49 -2.88 -11.22 -4.61
CA THR A 49 -1.87 -10.31 -4.05
C THR A 49 -1.71 -9.07 -4.92
N ASN A 50 -1.60 -9.24 -6.25
CA ASN A 50 -1.46 -8.13 -7.18
C ASN A 50 -2.69 -7.21 -7.15
N LYS A 51 -3.89 -7.80 -7.20
CA LYS A 51 -5.15 -7.07 -7.09
C LYS A 51 -5.23 -6.27 -5.79
N LEU A 52 -4.85 -6.87 -4.66
CA LEU A 52 -4.82 -6.19 -3.36
C LEU A 52 -3.84 -5.02 -3.37
N ILE A 53 -2.60 -5.22 -3.83
CA ILE A 53 -1.55 -4.19 -3.83
C ILE A 53 -1.97 -3.01 -4.71
N ILE A 54 -2.45 -3.27 -5.93
CA ILE A 54 -2.86 -2.22 -6.86
C ILE A 54 -4.05 -1.46 -6.28
N SER A 55 -5.07 -2.16 -5.79
CA SER A 55 -6.26 -1.54 -5.22
C SER A 55 -5.93 -0.69 -3.98
N LEU A 56 -5.02 -1.18 -3.12
CA LEU A 56 -4.56 -0.46 -1.94
C LEU A 56 -3.73 0.76 -2.35
N ALA A 57 -2.88 0.65 -3.36
CA ALA A 57 -2.11 1.78 -3.88
C ALA A 57 -3.03 2.87 -4.47
N LEU A 58 -4.10 2.49 -5.18
CA LEU A 58 -5.07 3.42 -5.76
C LEU A 58 -5.88 4.15 -4.68
N VAL A 59 -6.46 3.42 -3.71
CA VAL A 59 -7.33 4.02 -2.69
C VAL A 59 -6.54 4.90 -1.71
N THR A 60 -5.30 4.53 -1.44
CA THR A 60 -4.55 5.12 -0.32
C THR A 60 -3.43 6.06 -0.77
N ALA A 61 -3.07 6.01 -2.06
CA ALA A 61 -1.97 6.76 -2.66
C ALA A 61 -0.65 6.69 -1.85
N HIS A 62 -0.43 5.58 -1.14
CA HIS A 62 0.75 5.38 -0.31
C HIS A 62 1.93 4.79 -1.07
N ARG A 63 3.15 5.12 -0.63
CA ARG A 63 4.38 4.57 -1.21
C ARG A 63 4.52 3.08 -0.90
N LYS A 64 5.15 2.32 -1.80
CA LYS A 64 5.50 0.89 -1.61
C LYS A 64 6.10 0.59 -0.23
N GLN A 65 6.97 1.47 0.28
CA GLN A 65 7.59 1.30 1.60
C GLN A 65 6.55 1.22 2.72
N THR A 66 5.52 2.07 2.66
CA THR A 66 4.45 2.10 3.65
C THR A 66 3.61 0.83 3.60
N LEU A 67 3.27 0.38 2.39
CA LEU A 67 2.47 -0.84 2.19
C LEU A 67 3.20 -2.10 2.68
N SER A 68 4.52 -2.16 2.51
CA SER A 68 5.36 -3.27 3.00
C SER A 68 5.44 -3.37 4.53
N LEU A 69 5.20 -2.27 5.25
CA LEU A 69 5.21 -2.22 6.71
C LEU A 69 3.85 -2.53 7.35
N ILE A 70 2.81 -2.77 6.54
CA ILE A 70 1.50 -3.13 7.05
C ILE A 70 1.58 -4.50 7.72
N LYS A 71 1.09 -4.56 8.97
CA LYS A 71 1.00 -5.78 9.78
C LYS A 71 -0.46 -6.20 9.94
N VAL A 72 -0.71 -7.51 9.95
CA VAL A 72 -2.05 -8.08 10.11
C VAL A 72 -2.58 -7.77 11.51
N SER A 73 -1.72 -7.82 12.53
CA SER A 73 -2.03 -7.43 13.91
C SER A 73 -2.61 -6.01 14.07
N ASN A 74 -2.30 -5.10 13.14
CA ASN A 74 -2.74 -3.71 13.18
C ASN A 74 -3.99 -3.43 12.33
N ILE A 75 -4.60 -4.47 11.74
CA ILE A 75 -5.84 -4.36 10.96
C ILE A 75 -7.03 -4.47 11.89
N ARG A 76 -7.87 -3.45 11.95
CA ARG A 76 -9.12 -3.44 12.70
C ARG A 76 -10.31 -3.39 11.74
N LYS A 77 -11.26 -4.30 11.91
CA LYS A 77 -12.54 -4.26 11.21
C LYS A 77 -13.44 -3.22 11.88
N THR A 78 -14.03 -2.33 11.10
CA THR A 78 -14.98 -1.30 11.53
C THR A 78 -16.31 -1.50 10.78
N LYS A 79 -17.44 -1.00 11.29
CA LYS A 79 -18.75 -1.09 10.61
C LYS A 79 -18.74 -0.58 9.16
N LYS A 80 -17.85 0.36 8.84
CA LYS A 80 -17.72 0.99 7.52
C LYS A 80 -16.67 0.32 6.61
N GLY A 81 -15.92 -0.68 7.09
CA GLY A 81 -14.81 -1.30 6.35
C GLY A 81 -13.64 -1.71 7.25
N TYR A 82 -12.42 -1.31 6.89
CA TYR A 82 -11.19 -1.65 7.60
C TYR A 82 -10.37 -0.41 7.95
N GLU A 83 -9.72 -0.46 9.10
CA GLU A 83 -8.76 0.54 9.57
C GLU A 83 -7.42 -0.15 9.82
N ILE A 84 -6.33 0.35 9.22
CA ILE A 84 -4.98 -0.21 9.40
C ILE A 84 -4.09 0.85 10.02
N LYS A 85 -3.55 0.57 11.20
CA LYS A 85 -2.59 1.46 11.86
C LYS A 85 -1.17 1.08 11.49
N ILE A 86 -0.39 2.04 11.01
CA ILE A 86 1.04 1.79 10.73
C ILE A 86 1.85 2.41 11.87
N LEU A 87 2.33 1.54 12.75
CA LEU A 87 3.08 1.90 13.96
C LEU A 87 4.61 1.95 13.73
N ASP A 88 5.09 1.31 12.66
CA ASP A 88 6.53 1.19 12.39
C ASP A 88 7.12 2.54 11.96
N LYS A 89 8.25 2.92 12.57
CA LYS A 89 8.99 4.15 12.27
C LYS A 89 9.50 4.11 10.84
N MET A 90 9.04 5.04 10.01
CA MET A 90 9.61 5.27 8.69
C MET A 90 10.72 6.31 8.79
N LYS A 91 11.68 6.29 7.86
CA LYS A 91 12.78 7.27 7.81
C LYS A 91 12.30 8.74 7.75
N VAL A 92 11.02 8.97 7.43
CA VAL A 92 10.35 10.28 7.37
C VAL A 92 9.49 10.63 8.60
N THR A 93 9.25 9.70 9.54
CA THR A 93 8.49 10.00 10.76
C THR A 93 9.41 10.61 11.81
N ARG A 94 9.17 11.88 12.14
CA ARG A 94 9.86 12.58 13.23
C ARG A 94 9.39 12.02 14.58
N PRO A 95 10.23 12.03 15.64
CA PRO A 95 9.79 11.74 17.00
C PRO A 95 8.59 12.65 17.36
N GLY A 96 7.47 12.07 17.79
CA GLY A 96 6.22 12.80 18.08
C GLY A 96 5.27 13.00 16.89
N ALA A 97 5.57 12.46 15.71
CA ALA A 97 4.66 12.51 14.56
C ALA A 97 3.44 11.58 14.74
N TYR A 98 2.31 12.00 14.18
CA TYR A 98 1.05 11.26 14.20
C TYR A 98 1.19 9.89 13.53
N GLN A 99 0.58 8.85 14.11
CA GLN A 99 0.55 7.52 13.51
C GLN A 99 -0.31 7.54 12.24
N LEU A 100 0.16 6.88 11.18
CA LEU A 100 -0.59 6.78 9.93
C LEU A 100 -1.76 5.81 10.12
N LEU A 101 -2.98 6.32 10.00
CA LEU A 101 -4.21 5.54 9.99
C LEU A 101 -4.74 5.44 8.57
N LEU A 102 -4.82 4.21 8.08
CA LEU A 102 -5.33 3.90 6.77
C LEU A 102 -6.78 3.44 6.89
N VAL A 103 -7.70 4.11 6.20
CA VAL A 103 -9.11 3.75 6.22
C VAL A 103 -9.49 3.21 4.85
N ILE A 104 -9.93 1.96 4.82
CA ILE A 104 -10.39 1.25 3.62
C ILE A 104 -11.91 1.10 3.75
N PRO A 105 -12.71 1.89 3.03
CA PRO A 105 -14.16 1.76 3.06
C PRO A 105 -14.59 0.48 2.36
N LYS A 106 -15.68 -0.12 2.85
CA LYS A 106 -16.36 -1.22 2.14
C LYS A 106 -17.21 -0.62 1.02
N LEU A 107 -16.98 -1.08 -0.20
CA LEU A 107 -17.75 -0.67 -1.37
C LEU A 107 -18.77 -1.77 -1.72
N GLU A 108 -20.05 -1.46 -1.53
CA GLU A 108 -21.15 -2.40 -1.83
C GLU A 108 -21.66 -2.28 -3.27
N THR A 109 -21.53 -1.09 -3.87
CA THR A 109 -22.02 -0.80 -5.22
C THR A 109 -21.27 -1.52 -6.34
N LYS A 110 -19.95 -1.73 -6.16
CA LYS A 110 -19.09 -2.43 -7.13
C LYS A 110 -18.21 -3.46 -6.41
N PRO A 111 -18.69 -4.71 -6.22
CA PRO A 111 -17.94 -5.72 -5.49
C PRO A 111 -16.63 -6.12 -6.20
N ALA A 112 -16.58 -6.03 -7.53
CA ALA A 112 -15.38 -6.35 -8.32
C ALA A 112 -14.17 -5.46 -7.99
N LEU A 113 -14.41 -4.20 -7.59
CA LEU A 113 -13.40 -3.21 -7.20
C LEU A 113 -13.28 -3.03 -5.68
N CYS A 114 -14.02 -3.82 -4.90
CA CYS A 114 -14.05 -3.64 -3.46
C CYS A 114 -12.75 -4.15 -2.80
N VAL A 115 -11.93 -3.21 -2.35
CA VAL A 115 -10.66 -3.48 -1.66
C VAL A 115 -10.88 -4.23 -0.34
N ALA A 116 -11.95 -3.89 0.39
CA ALA A 116 -12.30 -4.54 1.65
C ALA A 116 -12.61 -6.04 1.45
N ASN A 117 -13.36 -6.39 0.41
CA ASN A 117 -13.69 -7.79 0.09
C ASN A 117 -12.44 -8.56 -0.36
N THR A 118 -11.58 -7.90 -1.16
CA THR A 118 -10.30 -8.50 -1.60
C THR A 118 -9.37 -8.74 -0.40
N LEU A 119 -9.32 -7.80 0.56
CA LEU A 119 -8.55 -7.93 1.78
C LEU A 119 -9.07 -9.07 2.66
N GLU A 120 -10.39 -9.19 2.82
CA GLU A 120 -11.02 -10.27 3.57
C GLU A 120 -10.70 -11.65 2.95
N ARG A 121 -10.87 -11.79 1.64
CA ARG A 121 -10.51 -13.02 0.91
C ARG A 121 -9.02 -13.34 1.04
N TYR A 122 -8.17 -12.33 0.89
CA TYR A 122 -6.73 -12.51 1.00
C TYR A 122 -6.34 -13.00 2.38
N LEU A 123 -6.85 -12.38 3.45
CA LEU A 123 -6.59 -12.78 4.83
C LEU A 123 -7.01 -14.24 5.10
N LEU A 124 -8.16 -14.67 4.56
CA LEU A 124 -8.62 -16.06 4.67
C LEU A 124 -7.65 -17.06 4.02
N VAL A 125 -7.28 -16.84 2.75
CA VAL A 125 -6.39 -17.74 1.99
C VAL A 125 -4.99 -17.81 2.60
N THR A 126 -4.51 -16.68 3.13
CA THR A 126 -3.16 -16.59 3.68
C THR A 126 -3.07 -16.96 5.15
N ASN A 127 -4.19 -17.21 5.85
CA ASN A 127 -4.19 -17.55 7.27
C ASN A 127 -3.39 -18.83 7.55
N GLU A 128 -3.54 -19.85 6.69
CA GLU A 128 -2.83 -21.13 6.81
C GLU A 128 -1.35 -21.04 6.43
N LEU A 129 -0.98 -20.03 5.63
CA LEU A 129 0.39 -19.81 5.15
C LEU A 129 1.22 -18.93 6.11
N ARG A 130 0.58 -18.21 7.03
CA ARG A 130 1.23 -17.31 7.99
C ARG A 130 1.58 -18.08 9.27
N SER A 131 2.68 -18.82 9.23
CA SER A 131 3.21 -19.45 10.44
C SER A 131 3.79 -18.41 11.42
N ASP A 132 4.74 -17.58 10.97
CA ASP A 132 5.49 -16.64 11.84
C ASP A 132 5.63 -15.22 11.25
N CYS A 133 4.91 -14.92 10.17
CA CYS A 133 4.98 -13.62 9.50
C CYS A 133 3.76 -12.74 9.79
N ASP A 134 3.94 -11.67 10.57
CA ASP A 134 2.88 -10.68 10.85
C ASP A 134 2.69 -9.65 9.71
N ASN A 135 3.54 -9.67 8.68
CA ASN A 135 3.38 -8.77 7.53
C ASN A 135 2.15 -9.16 6.69
N LEU A 136 1.38 -8.16 6.25
CA LEU A 136 0.20 -8.39 5.40
C LEU A 136 0.60 -9.05 4.09
N LEU A 137 1.56 -8.45 3.37
CA LEU A 137 2.03 -8.91 2.06
C LEU A 137 3.11 -10.00 2.21
N LEU A 138 2.81 -11.19 1.67
CA LEU A 138 3.73 -12.34 1.62
C LEU A 138 4.46 -12.44 0.27
N THR A 139 5.59 -13.14 0.22
CA THR A 139 6.20 -13.54 -1.05
C THR A 139 5.34 -14.55 -1.78
N THR A 140 5.26 -14.43 -3.10
CA THR A 140 4.45 -15.30 -3.95
C THR A 140 5.10 -16.66 -4.23
N ARG A 141 6.42 -16.76 -4.05
CA ARG A 141 7.19 -18.00 -4.19
C ARG A 141 7.55 -18.55 -2.82
N SER A 142 7.50 -19.88 -2.69
CA SER A 142 7.99 -20.61 -1.53
C SER A 142 9.50 -20.39 -1.36
N PRO A 143 10.03 -20.26 -0.13
CA PRO A 143 9.31 -20.20 1.14
C PRO A 143 8.54 -18.89 1.30
N TYR A 144 7.28 -18.97 1.76
CA TYR A 144 6.43 -17.81 2.04
C TYR A 144 7.03 -16.99 3.18
N LYS A 145 7.81 -15.99 2.83
CA LYS A 145 8.51 -15.09 3.74
C LYS A 145 7.97 -13.68 3.57
N LYS A 146 8.41 -12.77 4.43
CA LYS A 146 8.14 -11.34 4.30
C LYS A 146 8.56 -10.83 2.92
N ALA A 147 7.65 -10.13 2.24
CA ALA A 147 7.95 -9.44 0.99
C ALA A 147 9.06 -8.39 1.22
N THR A 148 10.25 -8.65 0.69
CA THR A 148 11.44 -7.82 0.86
C THR A 148 11.62 -6.88 -0.34
N LYS A 149 12.33 -5.76 -0.14
CA LYS A 149 12.53 -4.72 -1.15
C LYS A 149 13.45 -5.15 -2.30
N THR A 150 14.24 -6.20 -2.10
CA THR A 150 15.28 -6.69 -3.01
C THR A 150 14.76 -7.89 -3.80
N PRO A 151 14.98 -7.98 -5.13
CA PRO A 151 14.74 -9.21 -5.87
C PRO A 151 15.60 -10.34 -5.29
N LEU A 152 15.03 -11.54 -5.18
CA LEU A 152 15.81 -12.74 -4.89
C LEU A 152 16.71 -12.97 -6.12
N VAL A 153 18.01 -12.83 -5.92
CA VAL A 153 19.01 -13.16 -6.93
C VAL A 153 19.07 -14.68 -6.96
N ASP A 154 18.41 -15.29 -7.95
CA ASP A 154 18.55 -16.71 -8.24
C ASP A 154 19.97 -16.96 -8.79
N GLY A 155 20.79 -17.72 -8.04
CA GLY A 155 21.97 -18.45 -8.52
C GLY A 155 23.13 -17.65 -9.13
N TYR A 156 24.11 -17.26 -8.32
CA TYR A 156 25.49 -17.08 -8.79
C TYR A 156 26.44 -17.88 -7.89
N GLU A 157 26.83 -19.06 -8.37
CA GLU A 157 27.91 -19.87 -7.81
C GLU A 157 29.23 -19.33 -8.39
N PRO A 158 30.16 -18.79 -7.58
CA PRO A 158 31.45 -18.38 -8.10
C PRO A 158 32.32 -19.61 -8.34
N SER A 159 32.63 -19.86 -9.62
CA SER A 159 33.76 -20.66 -10.08
C SER A 159 35.08 -19.94 -9.85
#